data_AF-A0A9D0XLB5-F1
#
_entry.id   AF-A0A9D0XLB5-F1
#
_cell.length_a   1.000
_cell.length_b   1.000
_cell.length_c   1.000
_cell.angle_alpha   90.00
_cell.angle_beta   90.00
_cell.angle_gamma   90.00
#
_symmetry.space_group_name_H-M   'P 1'
#
loop_
_entity.id
_entity.type
_entity.pdbx_description
1 polymer ?
#
loop_
_entity_poly.entity_id
_entity_poly.type
_entity_poly.pdbx_seq_one_letter_code
_entity_poly.pdbx_strand_id
1 'polypeptide(L)'
;MSKHFFLFLLVATFFFSCKTNIEKVETLDPDSGEVITYHRNKETGAKQGLYTRKSKEGIKQEEAIYENDALHGTRKLYDDKGNLQIEERYDKGLFQGTWKLLYPNGHVNL
;
A
#
# COMPACT_ATOMS: atom_id res chain seq x y z
N MET A 1 17.32 -43.71 46.72
CA MET A 1 16.98 -42.29 46.98
C MET A 1 17.86 -41.47 46.06
N SER A 2 17.42 -40.62 45.14
CA SER A 2 16.12 -39.99 44.90
C SER A 2 15.95 -39.81 43.37
N LYS A 3 14.84 -40.37 42.89
CA LYS A 3 13.99 -40.03 41.74
C LYS A 3 14.52 -39.04 40.70
N HIS A 4 14.62 -39.55 39.46
CA HIS A 4 14.45 -38.77 38.24
C HIS A 4 13.15 -37.94 38.31
N PHE A 5 13.27 -36.62 38.18
CA PHE A 5 12.15 -35.74 37.90
C PHE A 5 12.24 -35.30 36.44
N PHE A 6 11.51 -36.05 35.62
CA PHE A 6 11.16 -35.69 34.26
C PHE A 6 10.12 -34.58 34.36
N LEU A 7 10.42 -33.36 33.87
CA LEU A 7 9.39 -32.39 33.54
C LEU A 7 9.55 -31.95 32.08
N PHE A 8 8.56 -32.40 31.33
CA PHE A 8 8.24 -32.15 29.94
C PHE A 8 7.90 -30.67 29.68
N LEU A 9 8.15 -30.23 28.44
CA LEU A 9 7.35 -29.27 27.64
C LEU A 9 7.03 -27.91 28.31
N LEU A 10 7.46 -26.78 27.74
CA LEU A 10 6.99 -26.30 26.46
C LEU A 10 8.03 -25.42 25.79
N VAL A 11 8.52 -25.92 24.67
CA VAL A 11 8.92 -25.11 23.54
C VAL A 11 7.75 -24.16 23.23
N ALA A 12 7.87 -22.91 23.64
CA ALA A 12 7.16 -21.81 23.00
C ALA A 12 8.22 -20.91 22.35
N THR A 13 8.98 -21.49 21.43
CA THR A 13 9.55 -20.72 20.31
C THR A 13 8.39 -20.22 19.46
N PHE A 14 7.59 -19.30 19.99
CA PHE A 14 6.72 -18.48 19.16
C PHE A 14 7.47 -17.18 18.87
N PHE A 15 8.54 -17.34 18.10
CA PHE A 15 8.83 -16.36 17.08
C PHE A 15 7.64 -16.38 16.12
N PHE A 16 6.53 -15.71 16.47
CA PHE A 16 5.73 -15.05 15.44
C PHE A 16 6.62 -13.92 14.91
N SER A 17 7.71 -14.29 14.22
CA SER A 17 8.22 -13.46 13.15
C SER A 17 7.03 -13.40 12.22
N CYS A 18 6.28 -12.30 12.31
CA CYS A 18 5.31 -11.94 11.31
C CYS A 18 6.14 -11.67 10.06
N LYS A 19 6.61 -12.75 9.41
CA LYS A 19 7.00 -12.71 8.01
C LYS A 19 5.69 -12.50 7.31
N THR A 20 5.29 -11.23 7.23
CA THR A 20 4.20 -10.86 6.36
C THR A 20 4.60 -11.37 4.98
N ASN A 21 3.70 -12.11 4.32
CA ASN A 21 3.90 -12.58 2.94
C ASN A 21 3.88 -11.42 1.93
N ILE A 22 4.03 -10.18 2.41
CA ILE A 22 3.99 -8.95 1.66
C ILE A 22 5.41 -8.38 1.58
N GLU A 23 5.86 -8.01 0.39
CA GLU A 23 7.08 -7.25 0.17
C GLU A 23 6.79 -5.90 -0.45
N LYS A 24 7.70 -4.94 -0.20
CA LYS A 24 7.73 -3.66 -0.86
C LYS A 24 8.62 -3.76 -2.10
N VAL A 25 8.09 -3.36 -3.25
CA VAL A 25 8.79 -3.24 -4.52
C VAL A 25 8.88 -1.77 -4.89
N GLU A 26 10.03 -1.38 -5.44
CA GLU A 26 10.26 -0.05 -6.00
C GLU A 26 10.75 -0.22 -7.43
N THR A 27 10.19 0.54 -8.36
CA THR A 27 10.48 0.48 -9.79
C THR A 27 10.67 1.89 -10.32
N LEU A 28 11.74 2.10 -11.07
CA LEU A 28 12.01 3.34 -11.80
C LEU A 28 11.62 3.12 -13.26
N ASP A 29 10.70 3.93 -13.77
CA ASP A 29 10.38 3.97 -15.19
C ASP A 29 11.50 4.71 -15.95
N PRO A 30 12.17 4.07 -16.92
CA PRO A 30 13.37 4.64 -17.55
C PRO A 30 13.05 5.81 -18.51
N ASP A 31 11.81 5.90 -19.00
CA ASP A 31 11.42 6.90 -20.01
C ASP A 31 10.95 8.19 -19.33
N SER A 32 10.14 8.05 -18.29
CA SER A 32 9.58 9.18 -17.53
C SER A 32 10.43 9.59 -16.33
N GLY A 33 11.23 8.66 -15.79
CA GLY A 33 11.93 8.81 -14.51
C GLY A 33 10.99 8.68 -13.31
N GLU A 34 9.74 8.25 -13.48
CA GLU A 34 8.80 8.06 -12.38
C GLU A 34 9.24 6.91 -11.47
N VAL A 35 9.07 7.10 -10.16
CA VAL A 35 9.29 6.06 -9.16
C VAL A 35 7.95 5.54 -8.69
N ILE A 36 7.72 4.25 -8.93
CA ILE A 36 6.55 3.52 -8.47
C ILE A 36 6.98 2.64 -7.29
N THR A 37 6.31 2.82 -6.16
CA THR A 37 6.49 2.00 -4.96
C THR A 37 5.19 1.28 -4.64
N TYR A 38 5.23 -0.02 -4.45
CA TYR A 38 4.03 -0.80 -4.11
C TYR A 38 4.35 -1.97 -3.22
N HIS A 39 3.35 -2.44 -2.49
CA HIS A 39 3.43 -3.66 -1.72
C HIS A 39 2.72 -4.79 -2.48
N ARG A 40 3.29 -6.00 -2.46
CA ARG A 40 2.70 -7.18 -3.10
C ARG A 40 2.86 -8.43 -2.27
N ASN A 41 1.95 -9.38 -2.44
CA ASN A 41 2.10 -10.73 -1.95
C ASN A 41 3.22 -11.45 -2.71
N LYS A 42 4.16 -12.08 -2.00
CA LYS A 42 5.35 -12.77 -2.55
C LYS A 42 5.00 -14.03 -3.33
N GLU A 43 3.91 -14.69 -2.96
CA GLU A 43 3.48 -15.96 -3.56
C GLU A 43 2.65 -15.71 -4.82
N THR A 44 1.69 -14.79 -4.75
CA THR A 44 0.76 -14.52 -5.87
C THR A 44 1.23 -13.39 -6.77
N GLY A 45 2.14 -12.53 -6.30
CA GLY A 45 2.54 -11.30 -7.00
C GLY A 45 1.52 -10.17 -6.89
N ALA A 46 0.34 -10.42 -6.30
CA ALA A 46 -0.76 -9.47 -6.26
C ALA A 46 -0.45 -8.27 -5.37
N LYS A 47 -0.76 -7.05 -5.82
CA LYS A 47 -0.63 -5.84 -5.01
C LYS A 47 -1.52 -5.92 -3.78
N GLN A 48 -0.94 -5.55 -2.64
CA GLN A 48 -1.60 -5.61 -1.33
C GLN A 48 -1.05 -4.51 -0.44
N GLY A 49 -1.89 -3.53 -0.09
CA GLY A 49 -1.54 -2.38 0.72
C GLY A 49 -1.19 -1.14 -0.12
N LEU A 50 -0.25 -0.34 0.39
CA LEU A 50 0.05 0.97 -0.16
C LEU A 50 0.76 0.89 -1.51
N TYR A 51 0.24 1.65 -2.47
CA TYR A 51 0.84 2.02 -3.75
C TYR A 51 1.13 3.53 -3.75
N THR A 52 2.24 3.93 -4.36
CA THR A 52 2.63 5.33 -4.54
C THR A 52 3.33 5.49 -5.88
N ARG A 53 2.99 6.55 -6.62
CA ARG A 53 3.75 7.01 -7.79
C ARG A 53 4.29 8.41 -7.53
N LYS A 54 5.56 8.63 -7.86
CA LYS A 54 6.23 9.93 -7.78
C LYS A 54 6.84 10.29 -9.12
N SER A 55 6.87 11.58 -9.44
CA SER A 55 7.61 12.10 -10.60
C SER A 55 9.12 11.89 -10.42
N LYS A 56 9.90 12.14 -11.47
CA LYS A 56 11.36 12.13 -11.42
C LYS A 56 11.96 13.12 -10.41
N GLU A 57 11.25 14.21 -10.12
CA GLU A 57 11.59 15.20 -9.09
C GLU A 57 11.19 14.74 -7.68
N GLY A 58 10.57 13.57 -7.53
CA GLY A 58 10.11 13.02 -6.26
C GLY A 58 8.76 13.58 -5.78
N ILE A 59 8.06 14.36 -6.62
CA ILE A 59 6.74 14.92 -6.30
C ILE A 59 5.72 13.79 -6.36
N LYS A 60 4.92 13.62 -5.30
CA LYS A 60 3.87 12.59 -5.25
C LYS A 60 2.81 12.91 -6.31
N GLN A 61 2.51 11.92 -7.15
CA GLN A 61 1.52 12.00 -8.23
C GLN A 61 0.29 11.14 -7.93
N GLU A 62 0.49 10.00 -7.26
CA GLU A 62 -0.61 9.11 -6.87
C GLU A 62 -0.31 8.39 -5.55
N GLU A 63 -1.35 8.18 -4.76
CA GLU A 63 -1.36 7.29 -3.60
C GLU A 63 -2.63 6.45 -3.65
N ALA A 64 -2.52 5.15 -3.48
CA ALA A 64 -3.66 4.25 -3.51
C ALA A 64 -3.47 3.06 -2.57
N ILE A 65 -4.57 2.46 -2.15
CA ILE A 65 -4.57 1.20 -1.40
C ILE A 65 -5.10 0.09 -2.29
N TYR A 66 -4.39 -1.03 -2.31
CA TYR A 66 -4.77 -2.24 -3.03
C TYR A 66 -5.08 -3.38 -2.07
N GLU A 67 -6.00 -4.25 -2.45
CA GLU A 67 -6.26 -5.54 -1.83
C GLU A 67 -6.42 -6.58 -2.93
N ASN A 68 -5.51 -7.56 -2.99
CA ASN A 68 -5.46 -8.59 -4.02
C ASN A 68 -5.61 -8.03 -5.45
N ASP A 69 -4.71 -7.10 -5.82
CA ASP A 69 -4.70 -6.37 -7.11
C ASP A 69 -5.89 -5.44 -7.40
N ALA A 70 -6.90 -5.40 -6.53
CA ALA A 70 -8.02 -4.48 -6.66
C ALA A 70 -7.79 -3.21 -5.83
N LEU A 71 -8.14 -2.03 -6.37
CA LEU A 71 -8.20 -0.81 -5.56
C LEU A 71 -9.21 -0.98 -4.43
N HIS A 72 -8.82 -0.67 -3.20
CA HIS A 72 -9.69 -0.79 -2.04
C HIS A 72 -9.38 0.31 -1.03
N GLY A 73 -10.38 1.08 -0.61
CA GLY A 73 -10.19 2.25 0.22
C GLY A 73 -9.95 3.52 -0.61
N THR A 74 -9.10 4.41 -0.11
CA THR A 74 -8.90 5.74 -0.70
C THR A 74 -7.81 5.73 -1.77
N ARG A 75 -8.07 6.42 -2.87
CA ARG A 75 -7.11 6.77 -3.92
C ARG A 75 -7.00 8.29 -4.02
N LYS A 76 -5.78 8.79 -4.16
CA LYS A 76 -5.47 10.22 -4.24
C LYS A 76 -4.60 10.50 -5.45
N LEU A 77 -4.99 11.51 -6.23
CA LEU A 77 -4.22 12.02 -7.36
C LEU A 77 -3.81 13.46 -7.07
N TYR A 78 -2.57 13.77 -7.40
CA TYR A 78 -1.95 15.06 -7.12
C TYR A 78 -1.52 15.72 -8.43
N ASP A 79 -1.38 17.05 -8.42
CA ASP A 79 -0.80 17.78 -9.54
C ASP A 79 0.75 17.76 -9.51
N ASP A 80 1.36 18.35 -10.55
CA ASP A 80 2.83 18.46 -10.69
C ASP A 80 3.51 19.26 -9.57
N LYS A 81 2.74 19.95 -8.71
CA LYS A 81 3.24 20.68 -7.53
C LYS A 81 3.00 19.91 -6.24
N GLY A 82 2.35 18.75 -6.31
CA GLY A 82 2.00 17.91 -5.16
C GLY A 82 0.72 18.33 -4.44
N ASN A 83 -0.10 19.21 -5.02
CA ASN A 83 -1.41 19.53 -4.44
C ASN A 83 -2.40 18.41 -4.75
N LEU A 84 -3.19 18.01 -3.75
CA LEU A 84 -4.24 17.02 -3.94
C LEU A 84 -5.29 17.58 -4.91
N GLN A 85 -5.50 16.90 -6.04
CA GLN A 85 -6.50 17.24 -7.04
C GLN A 85 -7.74 16.36 -6.88
N ILE A 86 -7.57 15.06 -6.70
CA ILE A 86 -8.70 14.11 -6.67
C ILE A 86 -8.51 13.17 -5.48
N GLU A 87 -9.59 12.97 -4.73
CA GLU A 87 -9.70 11.88 -3.75
C GLU A 87 -10.91 11.01 -4.09
N GLU A 88 -10.69 9.73 -4.40
CA GLU A 88 -11.70 8.75 -4.77
C GLU A 88 -11.77 7.64 -3.71
N ARG A 89 -12.93 6.98 -3.58
CA ARG A 89 -13.08 5.76 -2.77
C ARG A 89 -13.46 4.55 -3.62
N TYR A 90 -12.81 3.43 -3.36
CA TYR A 90 -13.04 2.15 -4.01
C TYR A 90 -13.35 1.05 -2.98
N ASP A 91 -14.13 0.05 -3.38
CA ASP A 91 -14.27 -1.21 -2.67
C ASP A 91 -14.12 -2.36 -3.68
N LYS A 92 -13.08 -3.18 -3.53
CA LYS A 92 -12.78 -4.32 -4.40
C LYS A 92 -12.77 -3.94 -5.90
N GLY A 93 -12.13 -2.82 -6.20
CA GLY A 93 -12.01 -2.26 -7.54
C GLY A 93 -13.22 -1.45 -8.01
N LEU A 94 -14.31 -1.44 -7.25
CA LEU A 94 -15.54 -0.72 -7.60
C LEU A 94 -15.52 0.67 -7.00
N PHE A 95 -15.61 1.69 -7.85
CA PHE A 95 -15.74 3.08 -7.43
C PHE A 95 -17.04 3.27 -6.61
N GLN A 96 -16.91 3.87 -5.43
CA GLN A 96 -17.99 4.01 -4.45
C GLN A 96 -18.77 5.33 -4.56
N GLY A 97 -18.59 6.10 -5.65
CA GLY A 97 -19.33 7.33 -5.89
C GLY A 97 -18.83 8.55 -5.12
N THR A 98 -18.15 8.38 -3.97
CA THR A 98 -17.48 9.48 -3.28
C THR A 98 -16.17 9.81 -3.99
N TRP A 99 -16.16 10.94 -4.71
CA TRP A 99 -14.94 11.59 -5.18
C TRP A 99 -14.95 13.05 -4.75
N LYS A 100 -13.79 13.63 -4.55
CA LYS A 100 -13.62 15.05 -4.22
C LYS A 100 -12.58 15.64 -5.17
N LEU A 101 -13.01 16.54 -6.06
CA LEU A 101 -12.10 17.32 -6.89
C LEU A 101 -11.78 18.64 -6.21
N LEU A 102 -10.49 18.88 -5.99
CA LEU A 102 -9.89 20.04 -5.37
C LEU A 102 -9.16 20.80 -6.47
N TYR A 103 -9.77 21.88 -6.94
CA TYR A 103 -9.11 22.74 -7.92
C TYR A 103 -7.97 23.53 -7.25
N PRO A 104 -6.92 23.94 -7.99
CA PRO A 104 -5.81 24.74 -7.45
C PRO A 104 -6.23 26.06 -6.77
N ASN A 105 -7.43 26.55 -7.04
CA ASN A 105 -8.02 27.73 -6.39
C ASN A 105 -8.70 27.42 -5.05
N GLY A 106 -8.61 26.18 -4.54
CA GLY A 106 -9.21 25.74 -3.29
C GLY A 106 -10.70 25.39 -3.37
N HIS A 107 -11.34 25.51 -4.55
CA HIS A 107 -12.73 25.10 -4.71
C HIS A 107 -12.85 23.58 -4.75
N VAL A 108 -13.80 23.07 -3.97
CA VAL A 108 -14.20 21.66 -3.94
C VAL A 108 -15.50 21.52 -4.70
N ASN A 109 -15.57 20.59 -5.65
CA ASN A 109 -16.86 20.09 -6.15
C ASN A 109 -17.14 18.72 -5.52
N LEU A 110 -18.34 18.56 -4.95
CA LEU A 110 -18.83 17.34 -4.28
C LEU A 110 -19.89 16.65 -5.14
#